data_AF-A0A7G6T5M0-F1
#
_entry.id   AF-A0A7G6T5M0-F1
#
_cell.length_a   1.000
_cell.length_b   1.000
_cell.length_c   1.000
_cell.angle_alpha   90.00
_cell.angle_beta   90.00
_cell.angle_gamma   90.00
#
_symmetry.space_group_name_H-M   'P 1'
#
loop_
_entity.id
_entity.type
_entity.pdbx_description
1 polymer ?
#
loop_
_entity_poly.entity_id
_entity_poly.type
_entity_poly.pdbx_seq_one_letter_code
_entity_poly.pdbx_strand_id
1 'polypeptide(L)'
;MHDTFHHHIAGEAEFFPEWTGIVHISGVVDPSLAPEEMKDGHRILVDEADRLWNVEQIKTLVAMGYKGAYSYECFAPSVHADENIEASLKTSIKLIENSAAQ
;
A
#
# COMPACT_ATOMS: atom_id res chain seq x y z
N MET A 1 -10.73 -7.65 -5.54
CA MET A 1 -9.71 -7.22 -4.56
C MET A 1 -8.80 -6.26 -5.29
N HIS A 2 -8.45 -5.13 -4.69
CA HIS A 2 -7.40 -4.24 -5.19
C HIS A 2 -6.19 -4.41 -4.29
N ASP A 3 -5.03 -4.73 -4.84
CA ASP A 3 -3.78 -4.82 -4.08
C ASP A 3 -2.82 -3.78 -4.69
N THR A 4 -2.37 -2.83 -3.87
CA THR A 4 -1.54 -1.72 -4.36
C THR A 4 -0.20 -2.16 -4.92
N PHE A 5 0.36 -3.26 -4.40
CA PHE A 5 1.58 -3.86 -4.91
C PHE A 5 1.35 -4.47 -6.30
N HIS A 6 0.35 -5.34 -6.42
CA HIS A 6 0.05 -6.02 -7.68
C HIS A 6 -0.41 -5.04 -8.77
N HIS A 7 -1.21 -4.04 -8.41
CA HIS A 7 -1.63 -2.99 -9.33
C HIS A 7 -0.43 -2.20 -9.87
N HIS A 8 0.54 -1.84 -8.99
CA HIS A 8 1.75 -1.15 -9.39
C HIS A 8 2.63 -1.97 -10.33
N ILE A 9 2.98 -3.22 -9.97
CA ILE A 9 3.89 -4.03 -10.78
C ILE A 9 3.28 -4.47 -12.11
N ALA A 10 1.95 -4.54 -12.20
CA ALA A 10 1.24 -4.81 -13.45
C ALA A 10 1.25 -3.59 -14.40
N GLY A 11 1.60 -2.40 -13.91
CA GLY A 11 1.45 -1.16 -14.66
C GLY A 11 -0.01 -0.85 -15.00
N GLU A 12 -0.95 -1.35 -14.19
CA GLU A 12 -2.38 -1.14 -14.40
C GLU A 12 -2.75 0.32 -14.16
N ALA A 13 -3.68 0.84 -14.95
CA ALA A 13 -4.18 2.21 -14.83
C ALA A 13 -5.67 2.26 -14.45
N GLU A 14 -6.39 1.15 -14.63
CA GLU A 14 -7.82 1.08 -14.37
C GLU A 14 -8.12 0.72 -12.90
N PHE A 15 -9.14 1.35 -12.34
CA PHE A 15 -9.62 1.14 -10.98
C PHE A 15 -11.09 0.72 -11.00
N PHE A 16 -11.44 -0.28 -10.18
CA PHE A 16 -12.78 -0.87 -10.15
C PHE A 16 -13.38 -0.82 -8.74
N PRO A 17 -13.66 0.37 -8.18
CA PRO A 17 -14.11 0.52 -6.80
C PRO A 17 -15.43 -0.20 -6.51
N GLU A 18 -16.37 -0.23 -7.47
CA GLU A 18 -17.68 -0.91 -7.31
C GLU A 18 -17.56 -2.44 -7.20
N TRP A 19 -16.49 -3.02 -7.75
CA TRP A 19 -16.22 -4.46 -7.71
C TRP A 19 -15.10 -4.83 -6.73
N THR A 20 -14.57 -3.84 -6.01
CA THR A 20 -13.54 -4.04 -5.00
C THR A 20 -14.21 -4.29 -3.66
N GLY A 21 -14.04 -5.50 -3.11
CA GLY A 21 -14.53 -5.84 -1.76
C GLY A 21 -13.57 -5.43 -0.63
N ILE A 22 -12.27 -5.38 -0.90
CA ILE A 22 -11.21 -4.97 0.03
C ILE A 22 -10.00 -4.44 -0.75
N VAL A 23 -9.29 -3.49 -0.15
CA VAL A 23 -8.00 -3.00 -0.65
C VAL A 23 -6.89 -3.50 0.27
N HIS A 24 -5.90 -4.18 -0.30
CA HIS A 24 -4.65 -4.53 0.38
C HIS A 24 -3.60 -3.45 0.11
N ILE A 25 -2.94 -3.01 1.17
CA ILE A 25 -1.87 -2.02 1.12
C ILE A 25 -0.57 -2.59 1.67
N SER A 26 0.53 -2.23 1.05
CA SER A 26 1.90 -2.49 1.51
C SER A 26 2.82 -1.48 0.84
N GLY A 27 3.97 -1.19 1.43
CA GLY A 27 5.01 -0.33 0.86
C GLY A 27 6.17 -1.11 0.28
N VAL A 28 6.88 -0.53 -0.69
CA VAL A 28 8.21 -0.97 -1.14
C VAL A 28 9.10 0.27 -1.26
N VAL A 29 10.27 0.24 -0.64
CA VAL A 29 11.15 1.42 -0.52
C VAL A 29 12.52 1.24 -1.15
N ASP A 30 12.97 0.01 -1.40
CA ASP A 30 14.30 -0.27 -1.96
C ASP A 30 14.39 0.34 -3.37
N PRO A 31 15.21 1.40 -3.60
CA PRO A 31 15.26 2.09 -4.88
C PRO A 31 16.03 1.32 -5.95
N SER A 32 16.74 0.24 -5.59
CA SER A 32 17.52 -0.56 -6.53
C SER A 32 16.67 -1.50 -7.38
N LEU A 33 15.44 -1.78 -6.95
CA LEU A 33 14.54 -2.71 -7.63
C LEU A 33 13.76 -2.02 -8.77
N ALA A 34 13.81 -2.62 -9.95
CA ALA A 34 12.78 -2.39 -10.97
C ALA A 34 11.43 -3.01 -10.51
N PRO A 35 10.28 -2.55 -11.04
CA PRO A 35 8.97 -3.12 -10.68
C PRO A 35 8.90 -4.64 -10.82
N GLU A 36 9.50 -5.21 -11.85
CA GLU A 36 9.51 -6.66 -12.12
C GLU A 36 10.40 -7.46 -11.16
N GLU A 37 11.28 -6.78 -10.42
CA GLU A 37 12.16 -7.38 -9.42
C GLU A 37 11.57 -7.34 -8.01
N MET A 38 10.50 -6.56 -7.82
CA MET A 38 9.77 -6.51 -6.57
C MET A 38 9.10 -7.86 -6.30
N LYS A 39 9.10 -8.28 -5.04
CA LYS A 39 8.65 -9.60 -4.58
C LYS A 39 7.98 -9.40 -3.23
N ASP A 40 7.21 -10.39 -2.80
CA ASP A 40 6.51 -10.32 -1.51
C ASP A 40 7.46 -9.98 -0.35
N GLY A 41 8.66 -10.54 -0.31
CA GLY A 41 9.65 -10.22 0.74
C GLY A 41 10.06 -8.75 0.85
N HIS A 42 9.76 -7.92 -0.15
CA HIS A 42 10.00 -6.47 -0.12
C HIS A 42 8.81 -5.66 0.43
N ARG A 43 7.64 -6.29 0.62
CA ARG A 43 6.39 -5.64 1.03
C ARG A 43 6.41 -5.33 2.52
N ILE A 44 6.65 -4.06 2.85
CA ILE A 44 6.70 -3.50 4.21
C ILE A 44 5.44 -2.67 4.53
N LEU A 45 5.42 -1.97 5.67
CA LEU A 45 4.43 -0.92 5.94
C LEU A 45 4.65 0.28 5.01
N VAL A 46 3.63 1.12 4.82
CA VAL A 46 3.73 2.30 3.96
C VAL A 46 4.44 3.42 4.71
N ASP A 47 5.50 3.98 4.12
CA ASP A 47 6.18 5.15 4.65
C ASP A 47 6.36 6.23 3.57
N GLU A 48 7.07 7.30 3.92
CA GLU A 48 7.35 8.43 3.04
C GLU A 48 8.23 8.10 1.81
N ALA A 49 8.93 6.97 1.84
CA ALA A 49 9.75 6.48 0.74
C ALA A 49 9.00 5.46 -0.13
N ASP A 50 7.70 5.28 0.07
CA ASP A 50 6.88 4.37 -0.73
C ASP A 50 7.01 4.64 -2.23
N ARG A 51 7.31 3.57 -2.97
CA ARG A 51 7.45 3.59 -4.43
C ARG A 51 6.21 3.08 -5.16
N LEU A 52 5.23 2.55 -4.43
CA LEU A 52 4.04 1.93 -5.00
C LEU A 52 2.89 2.93 -5.22
N TRP A 53 3.08 4.20 -4.83
CA TRP A 53 2.06 5.24 -4.97
C TRP A 53 0.79 4.92 -4.18
N ASN A 54 0.94 4.36 -2.98
CA ASN A 54 -0.21 3.96 -2.15
C ASN A 54 -1.17 5.13 -1.92
N VAL A 55 -0.66 6.32 -1.61
CA VAL A 55 -1.50 7.50 -1.34
C VAL A 55 -2.33 7.87 -2.56
N GLU A 56 -1.74 7.88 -3.75
CA GLU A 56 -2.39 8.24 -5.00
C GLU A 56 -3.41 7.18 -5.43
N GLN A 57 -3.08 5.90 -5.26
CA GLN A 57 -4.04 4.80 -5.47
C GLN A 57 -5.24 4.94 -4.53
N ILE A 58 -5.01 5.21 -3.24
CA ILE A 58 -6.07 5.42 -2.23
C ILE A 58 -6.93 6.64 -2.60
N LYS A 59 -6.31 7.77 -2.96
CA LYS A 59 -7.03 8.98 -3.41
C LYS A 59 -7.92 8.69 -4.60
N THR A 60 -7.40 7.94 -5.59
CA THR A 60 -8.15 7.56 -6.79
C THR A 60 -9.35 6.67 -6.43
N LEU A 61 -9.14 5.63 -5.63
CA LEU A 61 -10.22 4.75 -5.15
C LEU A 61 -11.31 5.51 -4.40
N VAL A 62 -10.92 6.40 -3.48
CA VAL A 62 -11.87 7.24 -2.71
C VAL A 62 -12.61 8.20 -3.63
N ALA A 63 -11.92 8.88 -4.55
CA ALA A 63 -12.54 9.80 -5.50
C ALA A 63 -13.54 9.09 -6.43
N MET A 64 -13.27 7.84 -6.78
CA MET A 64 -14.18 6.99 -7.56
C MET A 64 -15.25 6.28 -6.70
N GLY A 65 -15.33 6.59 -5.40
CA GLY A 65 -16.43 6.19 -4.53
C GLY A 65 -16.22 4.91 -3.73
N TYR A 66 -15.00 4.37 -3.66
CA TYR A 66 -14.70 3.23 -2.78
C TYR A 66 -14.87 3.64 -1.31
N LYS A 67 -15.64 2.84 -0.55
CA LYS A 67 -15.95 3.05 0.88
C LYS A 67 -15.65 1.82 1.74
N GLY A 68 -14.98 0.83 1.17
CA GLY A 68 -14.65 -0.42 1.86
C GLY A 68 -13.41 -0.29 2.74
N ALA A 69 -12.98 -1.43 3.30
CA ALA A 69 -11.83 -1.48 4.19
C ALA A 69 -10.49 -1.45 3.43
N TYR A 70 -9.47 -0.94 4.12
CA TYR A 70 -8.07 -1.06 3.75
C TYR A 70 -7.39 -1.97 4.78
N SER A 71 -6.57 -2.92 4.32
CA SER A 71 -5.86 -3.87 5.17
C SER A 71 -4.40 -3.96 4.76
N TYR A 72 -3.49 -4.09 5.73
CA TYR A 72 -2.07 -4.30 5.43
C TYR A 72 -1.82 -5.75 5.00
N GLU A 73 -1.07 -5.91 3.91
CA GLU A 73 -0.60 -7.21 3.42
C GLU A 73 0.92 -7.19 3.23
N CYS A 74 1.64 -7.22 4.37
CA CYS A 74 3.10 -7.16 4.41
C CYS A 74 3.72 -8.54 4.61
N PHE A 75 4.73 -8.87 3.82
CA PHE A 75 5.44 -10.17 3.87
C PHE A 75 6.91 -10.02 4.24
N ALA A 76 7.43 -8.79 4.34
CA ALA A 76 8.81 -8.56 4.68
C ALA A 76 9.13 -9.09 6.10
N PRO A 77 10.21 -9.87 6.27
CA PRO A 77 10.64 -10.36 7.58
C PRO A 77 10.85 -9.23 8.60
N SER A 78 11.24 -8.04 8.15
CA SER A 78 11.40 -6.86 9.01
C SER A 78 10.11 -6.43 9.69
N VAL A 79 8.96 -6.53 9.01
CA VAL A 79 7.65 -6.22 9.60
C VAL A 79 7.24 -7.31 10.60
N HIS A 80 7.48 -8.58 10.27
CA HIS A 80 7.10 -9.69 11.16
C HIS A 80 7.99 -9.78 12.41
N ALA A 81 9.22 -9.27 12.33
CA ALA A 81 10.15 -9.17 13.44
C ALA A 81 10.06 -7.86 14.23
N ASP A 82 9.15 -6.94 13.86
CA ASP A 82 9.01 -5.66 14.55
C ASP A 82 8.39 -5.82 15.94
N GLU A 83 9.22 -5.65 16.97
CA GLU A 83 8.81 -5.70 18.39
C GLU A 83 7.82 -4.59 18.77
N ASN A 84 7.69 -3.53 17.96
CA ASN A 84 6.83 -2.37 18.19
C ASN A 84 5.77 -2.22 17.10
N ILE A 85 5.33 -3.32 16.46
CA ILE A 85 4.43 -3.31 15.31
C ILE A 85 3.18 -2.43 15.47
N GLU A 86 2.60 -2.33 16.68
CA GLU A 86 1.46 -1.45 16.94
C GLU A 86 1.80 0.03 16.71
N ALA A 87 2.96 0.48 17.17
CA ALA A 87 3.41 1.85 16.99
C ALA A 87 3.75 2.12 15.52
N SER A 88 4.42 1.17 14.86
CA SER A 88 4.76 1.26 13.44
C SER A 88 3.51 1.34 12.55
N LEU A 89 2.50 0.52 12.83
CA LEU A 89 1.19 0.58 12.16
C LEU A 89 0.52 1.95 12.35
N LYS A 90 0.50 2.47 13.58
CA LYS A 90 -0.08 3.81 13.85
C LYS A 90 0.62 4.90 13.07
N THR A 91 1.95 4.85 12.98
CA THR A 91 2.74 5.80 12.19
C THR A 91 2.37 5.72 10.70
N SER A 92 2.35 4.50 10.14
CA SER A 92 1.99 4.25 8.74
C SER A 92 0.56 4.70 8.41
N ILE A 93 -0.42 4.37 9.26
CA ILE A 93 -1.82 4.82 9.11
C ILE A 93 -1.91 6.34 9.15
N LYS A 94 -1.28 6.98 10.14
CA LYS A 94 -1.30 8.44 10.27
C LYS A 94 -0.67 9.14 9.07
N LEU A 95 0.40 8.58 8.51
CA LEU A 95 1.01 9.07 7.29
C LEU A 95 0.02 9.01 6.12
N ILE A 96 -0.65 7.87 5.91
CA ILE A 96 -1.65 7.72 4.85
C ILE A 96 -2.80 8.70 5.03
N GLU A 97 -3.37 8.79 6.24
CA GLU A 97 -4.49 9.71 6.53
C GLU A 97 -4.13 11.17 6.26
N ASN A 98 -2.96 11.62 6.72
CA ASN A 98 -2.51 13.00 6.52
C ASN A 98 -2.24 13.32 5.04
N SER A 99 -1.73 12.36 4.29
CA SER A 99 -1.41 12.55 2.87
C SER A 99 -2.65 12.42 1.99
N ALA A 100 -3.60 11.55 2.34
CA ALA A 100 -4.84 11.32 1.60
C ALA A 100 -5.89 12.41 1.82
N ALA A 101 -5.85 13.12 2.95
CA ALA A 101 -6.76 14.23 3.26
C ALA A 101 -6.44 15.56 2.54
N GLN A 102 -5.30 15.64 1.84
CA GLN A 102 -4.87 16.80 1.04
C GLN A 102 -5.31 16.68 -0.41
#